data_AF-A0A2N0QVT3-F1
#
_entry.id   AF-A0A2N0QVT3-F1
#
_cell.length_a   1.000
_cell.length_b   1.000
_cell.length_c   1.000
_cell.angle_alpha   90.00
_cell.angle_beta   90.00
_cell.angle_gamma   90.00
#
_symmetry.space_group_name_H-M   'P 1'
#
loop_
_entity.id
_entity.type
_entity.pdbx_description
1 polymer ?
#
loop_
_entity_poly.entity_id
_entity_poly.type
_entity_poly.pdbx_seq_one_letter_code
_entity_poly.pdbx_strand_id
1 'polypeptide(L)'
;MDEVKLSDGVFEQIKDFRHEYLTEEQESLIDKLILNEELKSRYKENGLCYECKQPNTGDYYCQACKSKRFQQNFKNWTSGNHD
;
A
#
# COMPACT_ATOMS: atom_id res chain seq x y z
N MET A 1 -15.42 -0.49 0.95
CA MET A 1 -14.63 -0.16 -0.25
C MET A 1 -13.61 -1.26 -0.37
N ASP A 2 -13.81 -2.17 -1.31
CA ASP A 2 -12.86 -3.26 -1.52
C ASP A 2 -11.60 -2.65 -2.12
N GLU A 3 -10.62 -2.37 -1.26
CA GLU A 3 -9.32 -1.86 -1.70
C GLU A 3 -8.66 -2.93 -2.57
N VAL A 4 -8.33 -2.56 -3.81
CA VAL A 4 -7.66 -3.43 -4.78
C VAL A 4 -6.25 -3.71 -4.26
N LYS A 5 -6.06 -4.90 -3.69
CA LYS A 5 -4.75 -5.38 -3.22
C LYS A 5 -3.98 -6.01 -4.36
N LEU A 6 -2.66 -5.83 -4.34
CA LEU A 6 -1.77 -6.64 -5.16
C LEU A 6 -1.85 -8.09 -4.69
N SER A 7 -1.72 -9.03 -5.63
CA SER A 7 -1.60 -10.45 -5.26
C SER A 7 -0.26 -10.68 -4.56
N ASP A 8 -0.22 -11.68 -3.68
CA ASP A 8 1.01 -12.03 -2.94
C ASP A 8 2.18 -12.34 -3.89
N GLY A 9 1.90 -13.00 -5.02
CA GLY A 9 2.93 -13.29 -6.03
C GLY A 9 3.49 -12.04 -6.72
N VAL A 10 2.68 -10.99 -6.92
CA VAL A 10 3.18 -9.71 -7.45
C VAL A 10 4.02 -9.01 -6.38
N PHE A 11 3.54 -8.96 -5.14
CA PHE A 11 4.25 -8.35 -4.03
C PHE A 11 5.66 -8.95 -3.84
N GLU A 12 5.77 -10.28 -3.80
CA GLU A 12 7.08 -10.95 -3.62
C GLU A 12 8.09 -10.64 -4.74
N GLN A 13 7.63 -10.36 -5.96
CA GLN A 13 8.51 -10.01 -7.08
C GLN A 13 9.10 -8.60 -6.99
N ILE A 14 8.37 -7.66 -6.37
CA ILE A 14 8.71 -6.24 -6.42
C ILE A 14 8.99 -5.62 -5.04
N LYS A 15 8.84 -6.39 -3.95
CA LYS A 15 9.02 -5.90 -2.57
C LYS A 15 10.42 -5.37 -2.29
N ASP A 16 11.45 -5.95 -2.91
CA ASP A 16 12.85 -5.61 -2.65
C ASP A 16 13.38 -4.52 -3.60
N PHE A 17 12.54 -4.01 -4.51
CA PHE A 17 12.94 -2.95 -5.42
C PHE A 17 12.91 -1.60 -4.71
N ARG A 18 13.97 -0.82 -4.92
CA ARG A 18 14.01 0.58 -4.49
C ARG A 18 13.26 1.42 -5.52
N HIS A 19 12.05 1.84 -5.19
CA HIS A 19 11.21 2.67 -6.07
C HIS A 19 11.90 3.98 -6.53
N GLU A 20 12.75 4.57 -5.68
CA GLU A 20 13.59 5.75 -6.01
C GLU A 20 14.67 5.46 -7.08
N TYR A 21 15.00 4.18 -7.30
CA TYR A 21 16.12 3.74 -8.13
C TYR A 21 15.73 2.53 -9.00
N LEU A 22 14.60 2.62 -9.70
CA LEU A 22 14.18 1.58 -10.63
C LEU A 22 15.03 1.60 -11.91
N THR A 23 15.40 0.41 -12.37
CA THR A 23 15.98 0.21 -13.70
C THR A 23 14.89 0.07 -14.75
N GLU A 24 15.20 0.30 -16.03
CA GLU A 24 14.25 0.14 -17.14
C GLU A 24 13.61 -1.27 -17.17
N GLU A 25 14.38 -2.31 -16.83
CA GLU A 25 13.88 -3.68 -16.75
C GLU A 25 12.88 -3.86 -15.60
N GLN A 26 13.17 -3.28 -14.43
CA GLN A 26 12.27 -3.31 -13.27
C GLN A 26 10.99 -2.53 -13.55
N GLU A 27 11.10 -1.35 -14.17
CA GLU A 27 9.93 -0.56 -14.59
C GLU A 27 9.05 -1.33 -15.56
N SER A 28 9.65 -1.97 -16.58
CA SER A 28 8.91 -2.81 -17.53
C SER A 28 8.22 -3.99 -16.85
N LEU A 29 8.86 -4.60 -15.85
CA LEU A 29 8.25 -5.67 -15.05
C LEU A 29 7.06 -5.16 -14.24
N ILE A 30 7.21 -4.02 -13.55
CA ILE A 30 6.14 -3.38 -12.77
C ILE A 30 4.95 -3.05 -13.67
N ASP A 31 5.21 -2.49 -14.86
CA ASP A 31 4.18 -2.11 -15.82
C ASP A 31 3.36 -3.31 -16.31
N LYS A 32 3.97 -4.51 -16.36
CA LYS A 32 3.30 -5.78 -16.68
C LYS A 32 2.54 -6.39 -15.50
N LEU A 33 3.07 -6.25 -14.28
CA LEU A 33 2.49 -6.84 -13.07
C LEU A 33 1.34 -6.03 -12.49
N ILE A 34 1.44 -4.69 -12.53
CA ILE A 34 0.45 -3.76 -11.98
C ILE A 34 -0.32 -3.11 -13.13
N LEU A 35 -1.46 -3.70 -13.48
CA LEU A 35 -2.31 -3.21 -14.58
C LEU A 35 -3.07 -1.93 -14.24
N ASN A 36 -3.26 -1.63 -12.95
CA ASN A 36 -3.93 -0.43 -12.51
C ASN A 36 -2.94 0.75 -12.51
N GLU A 37 -3.18 1.74 -13.37
CA GLU A 37 -2.29 2.90 -13.54
C GLU A 37 -2.13 3.74 -12.26
N GLU A 38 -3.19 3.86 -11.44
CA GLU A 38 -3.13 4.58 -10.16
C GLU A 38 -2.24 3.87 -9.14
N LEU A 39 -2.37 2.54 -9.01
CA LEU A 39 -1.52 1.73 -8.14
C LEU A 39 -0.06 1.75 -8.62
N LYS A 40 0.15 1.72 -9.93
CA LYS A 40 1.47 1.80 -10.55
C LYS A 40 2.14 3.15 -10.27
N SER A 41 1.46 4.27 -10.49
CA SER A 41 1.99 5.61 -10.17
C SER A 41 2.36 5.71 -8.70
N ARG A 42 1.46 5.28 -7.81
CA ARG A 42 1.70 5.27 -6.36
C ARG A 42 2.88 4.42 -5.96
N TYR A 43 3.07 3.26 -6.59
CA TYR A 43 4.22 2.40 -6.33
C TYR A 43 5.53 3.10 -6.72
N LYS A 44 5.58 3.68 -7.93
CA LYS A 44 6.78 4.37 -8.43
C LYS A 44 7.11 5.61 -7.60
N GLU A 45 6.10 6.32 -7.10
CA GLU A 45 6.27 7.52 -6.27
C GLU A 45 6.61 7.22 -4.80
N ASN A 46 5.89 6.28 -4.16
CA ASN A 46 5.90 6.15 -2.69
C ASN A 46 6.30 4.74 -2.20
N GLY A 47 6.58 3.82 -3.11
CA GLY A 47 6.90 2.42 -2.79
C GLY A 47 5.72 1.62 -2.22
N LEU A 48 6.05 0.49 -1.57
CA LEU A 48 5.07 -0.43 -1.00
C LEU A 48 4.92 -0.29 0.51
N CYS A 49 3.73 -0.57 0.98
CA CYS A 49 3.46 -0.88 2.38
C CYS A 49 3.66 -2.39 2.62
N TYR A 50 4.58 -2.75 3.52
CA TYR A 50 4.82 -4.15 3.89
C TYR A 50 3.71 -4.77 4.75
N GLU A 51 2.88 -3.96 5.41
CA GLU A 51 1.80 -4.46 6.27
C GLU A 51 0.59 -4.95 5.46
N CYS A 52 0.21 -4.21 4.42
CA CYS A 52 -0.98 -4.51 3.63
C CYS A 52 -0.69 -4.90 2.18
N LYS A 53 0.59 -4.86 1.75
CA LYS A 53 1.05 -5.21 0.41
C LYS A 53 0.46 -4.34 -0.71
N GLN A 54 0.04 -3.13 -0.37
CA GLN A 54 -0.44 -2.12 -1.32
C GLN A 54 0.60 -1.01 -1.49
N PRO A 55 0.61 -0.31 -2.64
CA PRO A 55 1.36 0.94 -2.79
C PRO A 55 1.01 1.96 -1.71
N ASN A 56 2.00 2.69 -1.23
CA ASN A 56 1.76 3.78 -0.30
C ASN A 56 0.99 4.92 -0.98
N THR A 57 0.20 5.64 -0.18
CA THR A 57 -0.58 6.80 -0.62
C THR A 57 0.18 8.12 -0.49
N GLY A 58 1.37 8.08 0.12
CA GLY A 58 2.30 9.19 0.27
C GLY A 58 3.61 8.68 0.86
N ASP A 59 4.62 9.54 0.98
CA ASP A 59 5.93 9.21 1.54
C ASP A 59 5.81 8.49 2.88
N TYR A 60 6.15 7.19 2.89
CA TYR A 60 6.06 6.31 4.06
C TYR A 60 4.65 6.26 4.71
N TYR A 61 3.61 6.65 3.97
CA TYR A 61 2.25 6.75 4.48
C TYR A 61 1.28 5.81 3.74
N CYS A 62 0.77 4.82 4.47
CA CYS A 62 -0.27 3.91 3.99
C CYS A 62 -1.63 4.25 4.61
N GLN A 63 -2.48 4.92 3.83
CA GLN A 63 -3.84 5.28 4.25
C GLN A 63 -4.69 4.05 4.61
N ALA A 64 -4.57 2.95 3.85
CA ALA A 64 -5.27 1.70 4.12
C ALA A 64 -4.97 1.15 5.53
N CYS A 65 -3.68 1.08 5.88
CA CYS A 65 -3.25 0.63 7.21
C CYS A 65 -3.72 1.58 8.31
N LYS A 66 -3.66 2.89 8.08
CA LYS A 66 -4.15 3.89 9.04
C LYS A 66 -5.66 3.77 9.26
N SER A 67 -6.44 3.67 8.17
CA SER A 67 -7.89 3.48 8.23
C SER A 67 -8.25 2.22 9.03
N LYS A 68 -7.57 1.09 8.76
CA LYS A 68 -7.76 -0.16 9.51
C LYS A 68 -7.47 0.00 11.00
N ARG A 69 -6.37 0.67 11.37
CA ARG A 69 -6.01 0.95 12.77
C ARG A 69 -7.04 1.85 13.46
N PHE A 70 -7.49 2.91 12.79
CA PHE A 70 -8.53 3.79 13.33
C PHE A 70 -9.84 3.02 13.56
N GLN A 71 -10.30 2.24 12.59
CA GLN A 71 -11.50 1.40 12.74
C GLN A 71 -11.39 0.42 13.91
N GLN A 72 -10.22 -0.17 14.15
CA GLN A 72 -9.98 -1.02 15.32
C GLN A 72 -10.05 -0.23 16.63
N ASN A 73 -9.44 0.94 16.68
CA ASN A 73 -9.47 1.80 17.87
C ASN A 73 -10.89 2.29 18.20
N PHE A 74 -11.73 2.58 17.20
CA PHE A 74 -13.14 2.92 17.42
C PHE A 74 -13.92 1.78 18.07
N LYS A 75 -13.64 0.51 17.70
CA LYS A 75 -14.27 -0.64 18.36
C LYS A 75 -13.90 -0.78 19.83
N ASN A 76 -12.70 -0.33 20.19
CA ASN A 76 -12.19 -0.35 21.56
C ASN A 76 -12.52 0.93 22.33
N TRP A 77 -13.21 1.90 21.71
CA TRP A 77 -13.54 3.17 22.34
C TRP A 77 -14.76 3.00 23.24
N THR A 78 -14.55 3.00 24.56
CA THR A 78 -15.61 3.21 25.55
C THR A 78 -15.68 4.70 25.86
N SER A 79 -16.83 5.35 25.65
CA SER A 79 -16.96 6.81 25.73
C SER A 79 -16.65 7.39 27.12
N GLY A 80 -16.61 6.57 28.18
CA GLY A 80 -16.22 6.99 29.53
C GLY A 80 -17.08 8.08 30.17
N ASN A 81 -17.97 8.71 29.42
CA ASN A 81 -19.00 9.62 29.90
C ASN A 81 -19.99 8.79 30.71
N HIS A 82 -19.72 8.70 32.00
CA HIS A 82 -20.75 8.52 33.01
C HIS A 82 -21.28 9.91 33.33
N ASP A 83 -22.58 10.12 33.11
CA ASP A 83 -23.33 11.27 33.64
C ASP A 83 -23.33 11.26 35.18
#